data_AF-A0A920SJF0-F1
#
_entry.id   AF-A0A920SJF0-F1
#
_cell.length_a   1.000
_cell.length_b   1.000
_cell.length_c   1.000
_cell.angle_alpha   90.00
_cell.angle_beta   90.00
_cell.angle_gamma   90.00
#
_symmetry.space_group_name_H-M   'P 1'
#
loop_
_entity.id
_entity.type
_entity.pdbx_description
1 polymer ?
#
loop_
_entity_poly.entity_id
_entity_poly.type
_entity_poly.pdbx_seq_one_letter_code
_entity_poly.pdbx_strand_id
1 'polypeptide(L)'
;MGRKGGRRSQGALLFGMDRRHFNGLAATGLMGLNLRPQAWFDFLSDQNLEVDGPRLNQRMRRLESFGANAAGGIDRVAFSDANIEALDWMAGLLVESGFSPSIDFAGNLIARKPGSSPELPSIMLGSHIDSVPGGGNYDGQVGSMGALEVAATLADAAYTTRHPLEISIFSNEEGGKTGSRAWLER
;
A
#
# COMPACT_ATOMS: atom_id res chain seq x y z
N MET A 1 -20.53 -64.40 28.75
CA MET A 1 -21.34 -63.19 28.99
C MET A 1 -20.43 -61.97 28.87
N GLY A 2 -20.72 -61.00 28.00
CA GLY A 2 -20.01 -59.71 27.95
C GLY A 2 -19.77 -59.20 26.52
N ARG A 3 -20.60 -58.25 26.08
CA ARG A 3 -20.68 -57.64 24.73
C ARG A 3 -19.74 -56.41 24.58
N LYS A 4 -19.32 -56.17 23.32
CA LYS A 4 -19.16 -54.88 22.55
C LYS A 4 -18.37 -53.74 23.22
N GLY A 5 -17.32 -53.19 22.60
CA GLY A 5 -17.34 -52.25 21.46
C GLY A 5 -16.60 -50.98 21.93
N GLY A 6 -15.56 -50.44 21.29
CA GLY A 6 -15.59 -49.70 20.02
C GLY A 6 -15.29 -48.20 20.29
N ARG A 7 -14.33 -47.65 19.52
CA ARG A 7 -13.95 -46.23 19.30
C ARG A 7 -12.88 -45.60 20.20
N ARG A 8 -11.65 -45.56 19.67
CA ARG A 8 -10.75 -44.41 19.77
C ARG A 8 -10.93 -43.55 18.51
N SER A 9 -11.35 -42.30 18.66
CA SER A 9 -11.00 -41.19 17.76
C SER A 9 -11.59 -39.88 18.29
N GLN A 10 -10.80 -39.06 18.99
CA GLN A 10 -11.00 -37.61 19.04
C GLN A 10 -9.62 -36.96 19.20
N GLY A 11 -9.00 -36.70 18.05
CA GLY A 11 -7.67 -36.12 17.95
C GLY A 11 -7.40 -35.76 16.49
N ALA A 12 -8.31 -35.00 15.89
CA ALA A 12 -8.15 -34.40 14.57
C ALA A 12 -9.36 -33.49 14.29
N LEU A 13 -9.30 -32.19 14.62
CA LEU A 13 -10.29 -31.23 14.12
C LEU A 13 -9.78 -29.78 14.00
N LEU A 14 -8.46 -29.54 14.10
CA LEU A 14 -7.89 -28.19 13.93
C LEU A 14 -6.81 -28.10 12.84
N PHE A 15 -6.66 -29.14 12.02
CA PHE A 15 -5.82 -29.07 10.82
C PHE A 15 -6.74 -29.12 9.59
N GLY A 16 -6.89 -27.99 8.90
CA GLY A 16 -7.60 -27.91 7.61
C GLY A 16 -8.84 -27.02 7.52
N MET A 17 -9.06 -26.09 8.46
CA MET A 17 -10.14 -25.10 8.29
C MET A 17 -9.74 -23.99 7.32
N ASP A 18 -10.29 -24.02 6.10
CA ASP A 18 -10.29 -22.90 5.15
C ASP A 18 -11.16 -21.74 5.71
N ARG A 19 -10.83 -20.50 5.34
CA ARG A 19 -11.56 -19.26 5.66
C ARG A 19 -13.07 -19.38 5.49
N ARG A 20 -13.52 -20.12 4.47
CA ARG A 20 -14.95 -20.38 4.21
C ARG A 20 -15.64 -21.19 5.31
N HIS A 21 -14.95 -22.16 5.90
CA HIS A 21 -15.47 -22.95 7.01
C HIS A 21 -15.49 -22.17 8.33
N PHE A 22 -14.48 -21.33 8.58
CA PHE A 22 -14.44 -20.48 9.76
C PHE A 22 -15.56 -19.41 9.71
N ASN A 23 -15.73 -18.75 8.57
CA ASN A 23 -16.79 -17.75 8.38
C ASN A 23 -18.19 -18.38 8.48
N GLY A 24 -18.37 -19.61 7.99
CA GLY A 24 -19.63 -20.36 8.15
C GLY A 24 -19.94 -20.72 9.61
N LEU A 25 -18.95 -21.14 10.40
CA LEU A 25 -19.12 -21.46 11.81
C LEU A 25 -19.39 -20.20 12.67
N ALA A 26 -18.71 -19.09 12.38
CA ALA A 26 -18.94 -17.81 13.05
C ALA A 26 -20.34 -17.25 12.76
N ALA A 27 -20.80 -17.34 11.50
CA ALA A 27 -22.16 -16.95 11.12
C ALA A 27 -23.22 -17.80 11.85
N THR A 28 -22.95 -19.11 12.05
CA THR A 28 -23.89 -20.01 12.74
C THR A 28 -23.97 -19.74 14.25
N GLY A 29 -22.86 -19.35 14.89
CA GLY A 29 -22.85 -18.97 16.31
C GLY A 29 -23.51 -17.63 16.63
N LEU A 30 -23.64 -16.74 15.63
CA LEU A 30 -24.13 -15.37 15.78
C LEU A 30 -25.57 -15.14 15.26
N MET A 31 -26.17 -16.11 14.54
CA MET A 31 -27.60 -16.10 14.17
C MET A 31 -28.57 -16.02 15.36
N GLY A 32 -28.08 -16.17 16.60
CA GLY A 32 -28.87 -15.99 17.82
C GLY A 32 -29.17 -14.53 18.21
N LEU A 33 -28.62 -13.55 17.49
CA LEU A 33 -28.86 -12.13 17.73
C LEU A 33 -29.76 -11.57 16.61
N ASN A 34 -30.92 -11.02 16.95
CA ASN A 34 -31.91 -10.46 16.01
C ASN A 34 -31.43 -9.14 15.36
N LEU A 35 -30.35 -9.15 14.59
CA LEU A 35 -30.03 -8.05 13.68
C LEU A 35 -30.47 -8.39 12.25
N ARG A 36 -30.87 -7.37 11.48
CA ARG A 36 -31.31 -7.54 10.09
C ARG A 36 -30.17 -8.16 9.25
N PRO A 37 -30.44 -9.15 8.37
CA PRO A 37 -29.43 -9.80 7.52
C PRO A 37 -28.46 -8.83 6.83
N GLN A 38 -28.95 -7.69 6.33
CA GLN A 38 -28.11 -6.63 5.74
C GLN A 38 -27.00 -6.12 6.68
N ALA A 39 -27.30 -5.83 7.96
CA ALA A 39 -26.30 -5.30 8.89
C ALA A 39 -25.16 -6.29 9.17
N TRP A 40 -25.45 -7.60 9.06
CA TRP A 40 -24.44 -8.66 9.15
C TRP A 40 -23.57 -8.75 7.91
N PHE A 41 -24.19 -8.61 6.72
CA PHE A 41 -23.44 -8.57 5.47
C PHE A 41 -22.59 -7.30 5.39
N ASP A 42 -23.07 -6.15 5.84
CA ASP A 42 -22.29 -4.91 5.91
C ASP A 42 -21.10 -5.08 6.87
N PHE A 43 -21.33 -5.59 8.09
CA PHE A 43 -20.25 -5.87 9.06
C PHE A 43 -19.22 -6.91 8.57
N LEU A 44 -19.64 -7.90 7.78
CA LEU A 44 -18.75 -8.95 7.24
C LEU A 44 -18.16 -8.62 5.86
N SER A 45 -18.72 -7.63 5.14
CA SER A 45 -18.28 -7.22 3.79
C SER A 45 -17.34 -6.02 3.79
N ASP A 46 -17.09 -5.41 4.94
CA ASP A 46 -16.35 -4.15 5.03
C ASP A 46 -14.82 -4.31 4.92
N GLN A 47 -14.35 -4.91 3.82
CA GLN A 47 -12.95 -4.89 3.38
C GLN A 47 -12.83 -4.78 1.85
N ASN A 48 -13.81 -4.22 1.14
CA ASN A 48 -13.66 -3.95 -0.28
C ASN A 48 -13.00 -2.58 -0.49
N LEU A 49 -11.75 -2.46 -0.03
CA LEU A 49 -10.94 -1.27 -0.26
C LEU A 49 -10.68 -1.15 -1.77
N GLU A 50 -11.23 -0.11 -2.37
CA GLU A 50 -11.05 0.22 -3.79
C GLU A 50 -10.32 1.55 -3.90
N VAL A 51 -9.34 1.61 -4.80
CA VAL A 51 -8.56 2.84 -5.05
C VAL A 51 -9.40 3.87 -5.80
N ASP A 52 -9.16 5.17 -5.56
CA ASP A 52 -9.80 6.24 -6.32
C ASP A 52 -9.03 6.47 -7.65
N GLY A 53 -9.48 5.79 -8.70
CA GLY A 53 -8.91 5.92 -10.05
C GLY A 53 -8.93 7.36 -10.60
N PRO A 54 -10.03 8.11 -10.51
CA PRO A 54 -10.06 9.52 -10.86
C PRO A 54 -9.01 10.38 -10.13
N ARG A 55 -8.87 10.23 -8.81
CA ARG A 55 -7.86 10.93 -8.01
C ARG A 55 -6.44 10.55 -8.42
N LEU A 56 -6.17 9.26 -8.61
CA LEU A 56 -4.88 8.80 -9.12
C LEU A 56 -4.57 9.45 -10.48
N ASN A 57 -5.49 9.43 -11.43
CA ASN A 57 -5.29 10.04 -12.74
C ASN A 57 -5.09 11.57 -12.66
N GLN A 58 -5.79 12.25 -11.76
CA GLN A 58 -5.58 13.67 -11.51
C GLN A 58 -4.17 13.94 -10.95
N ARG A 59 -3.73 13.13 -10.00
CA ARG A 59 -2.39 13.23 -9.42
C ARG A 59 -1.30 12.88 -10.43
N MET A 60 -1.52 11.91 -11.32
CA MET A 60 -0.61 11.61 -12.44
C MET A 60 -0.44 12.82 -13.37
N ARG A 61 -1.55 13.49 -13.74
CA ARG A 61 -1.48 14.74 -14.53
C ARG A 61 -0.78 15.87 -13.78
N ARG A 62 -0.94 15.94 -12.45
CA ARG A 62 -0.21 16.91 -11.64
C ARG A 62 1.28 16.60 -11.62
N LEU A 63 1.66 15.32 -11.47
CA LEU A 63 3.05 14.90 -11.53
C LEU A 63 3.69 15.28 -12.88
N GLU A 64 2.97 15.07 -13.99
CA GLU A 64 3.39 15.46 -15.34
C GLU A 64 3.86 16.91 -15.44
N SER A 65 3.16 17.82 -14.75
CA SER A 65 3.45 19.25 -14.82
C SER A 65 4.82 19.62 -14.25
N PHE A 66 5.40 18.79 -13.39
CA PHE A 66 6.76 18.98 -12.91
C PHE A 66 7.76 18.49 -13.96
N GLY A 67 8.41 19.44 -14.64
CA GLY A 67 9.36 19.15 -15.71
C GLY A 67 8.73 19.05 -17.10
N ALA A 68 7.44 19.34 -17.27
CA ALA A 68 6.83 19.40 -18.60
C ALA A 68 7.57 20.42 -19.50
N ASN A 69 7.97 19.98 -20.69
CA ASN A 69 8.75 20.80 -21.63
C ASN A 69 7.94 21.18 -22.88
N ALA A 70 8.47 22.15 -23.64
CA ALA A 70 7.79 22.69 -24.83
C ALA A 70 7.65 21.66 -25.97
N ALA A 71 8.40 20.56 -25.94
CA ALA A 71 8.31 19.47 -26.91
C ALA A 71 7.22 18.44 -26.57
N GLY A 72 6.52 18.61 -25.43
CA GLY A 72 5.47 17.70 -24.98
C GLY A 72 5.98 16.48 -24.20
N GLY A 73 7.25 16.49 -23.77
CA GLY A 73 7.82 15.49 -22.88
C GLY A 73 8.08 16.04 -21.48
N ILE A 74 8.73 15.23 -20.64
CA ILE A 74 9.07 15.57 -19.25
C ILE A 74 10.60 15.55 -19.07
N ASP A 75 11.15 16.63 -18.54
CA ASP A 75 12.55 16.80 -18.15
C ASP A 75 12.67 16.85 -16.61
N ARG A 76 12.31 15.75 -15.95
CA ARG A 76 12.37 15.62 -14.49
C ARG A 76 13.55 14.76 -14.07
N VAL A 77 14.75 15.15 -14.51
CA VAL A 77 16.00 14.45 -14.17
C VAL A 77 16.21 14.47 -12.66
N ALA A 78 16.78 13.40 -12.10
CA ALA A 78 17.05 13.29 -10.67
C ALA A 78 17.81 14.51 -10.14
N PHE A 79 17.38 15.03 -8.99
CA PHE A 79 17.93 16.22 -8.31
C PHE A 79 17.78 17.55 -9.06
N SER A 80 17.09 17.60 -10.19
CA SER A 80 16.63 18.87 -10.77
C SER A 80 15.61 19.57 -9.87
N ASP A 81 15.44 20.87 -10.04
CA ASP A 81 14.40 21.64 -9.34
C ASP A 81 13.01 21.01 -9.52
N ALA A 82 12.69 20.59 -10.75
CA ALA A 82 11.43 19.88 -11.04
C ALA A 82 11.28 18.57 -10.27
N ASN A 83 12.37 17.81 -10.08
CA ASN A 83 12.32 16.58 -9.28
C ASN A 83 12.15 16.89 -7.80
N ILE A 84 12.87 17.88 -7.27
CA ILE A 84 12.78 18.31 -5.87
C ILE A 84 11.37 18.81 -5.54
N GLU A 85 10.80 19.67 -6.39
CA GLU A 85 9.43 20.17 -6.24
C GLU A 85 8.39 19.03 -6.27
N ALA A 86 8.58 18.05 -7.17
CA ALA A 86 7.70 16.88 -7.23
C ALA A 86 7.79 16.00 -5.97
N LEU A 87 8.99 15.81 -5.42
CA LEU A 87 9.20 15.07 -4.18
C LEU A 87 8.58 15.79 -2.98
N ASP A 88 8.73 17.11 -2.89
CA ASP A 88 8.12 17.93 -1.83
C ASP A 88 6.58 17.86 -1.88
N TRP A 89 6.01 18.01 -3.08
CA TRP A 89 4.57 17.85 -3.30
C TRP A 89 4.07 16.46 -2.88
N MET A 90 4.80 15.41 -3.27
CA MET A 90 4.44 14.03 -2.92
C MET A 90 4.57 13.76 -1.41
N ALA A 91 5.60 14.33 -0.75
CA ALA A 91 5.77 14.26 0.69
C ALA A 91 4.60 14.92 1.43
N GLY A 92 4.10 16.06 0.96
CA GLY A 92 2.90 16.71 1.49
C GLY A 92 1.67 15.79 1.46
N LEU A 93 1.42 15.12 0.33
CA LEU A 93 0.29 14.18 0.21
C LEU A 93 0.43 12.94 1.12
N LEU A 94 1.68 12.50 1.38
CA LEU A 94 1.96 11.43 2.33
C LEU A 94 1.71 11.86 3.77
N VAL A 95 2.05 13.10 4.13
CA VAL A 95 1.70 13.68 5.44
C VAL A 95 0.18 13.74 5.61
N GLU A 96 -0.56 14.20 4.60
CA GLU A 96 -2.03 14.20 4.61
C GLU A 96 -2.62 12.80 4.80
N SER A 97 -1.93 11.76 4.32
CA SER A 97 -2.30 10.35 4.48
C SER A 97 -1.86 9.73 5.82
N GLY A 98 -1.26 10.53 6.71
CA GLY A 98 -0.80 10.13 8.04
C GLY A 98 0.52 9.37 8.06
N PHE A 99 1.36 9.52 7.03
CA PHE A 99 2.72 9.01 7.01
C PHE A 99 3.69 10.07 7.54
N SER A 100 4.89 9.64 7.94
CA SER A 100 6.01 10.51 8.30
C SER A 100 7.12 10.40 7.25
N PRO A 101 7.22 11.34 6.29
CA PRO A 101 8.25 11.34 5.27
C PRO A 101 9.61 11.80 5.80
N SER A 102 10.67 11.30 5.17
CA SER A 102 12.07 11.64 5.40
C SER A 102 12.87 11.43 4.13
N ILE A 103 14.00 12.13 3.99
CA ILE A 103 14.95 11.94 2.90
C ILE A 103 16.20 11.25 3.47
N ASP A 104 16.60 10.11 2.89
CA ASP A 104 17.85 9.46 3.29
C ASP A 104 19.10 10.09 2.64
N PHE A 105 20.27 9.55 2.96
CA PHE A 105 21.54 10.06 2.43
C PHE A 105 21.69 9.89 0.91
N ALA A 106 20.97 8.94 0.30
CA ALA A 106 20.96 8.75 -1.14
C ALA A 106 19.92 9.64 -1.84
N GLY A 107 19.12 10.41 -1.09
CA GLY A 107 18.06 11.26 -1.62
C GLY A 107 16.75 10.53 -1.88
N ASN A 108 16.57 9.31 -1.35
CA ASN A 108 15.30 8.62 -1.42
C ASN A 108 14.27 9.31 -0.52
N LEU A 109 13.05 9.49 -1.00
CA LEU A 109 11.92 9.85 -0.14
C LEU A 109 11.33 8.58 0.48
N ILE A 110 11.34 8.52 1.80
CA ILE A 110 10.87 7.38 2.58
C ILE A 110 9.80 7.89 3.54
N ALA A 111 8.57 7.40 3.39
CA ALA A 111 7.48 7.73 4.28
C ALA A 111 6.96 6.49 4.98
N ARG A 112 6.95 6.49 6.31
CA ARG A 112 6.51 5.34 7.12
C ARG A 112 5.23 5.66 7.88
N LYS A 113 4.33 4.69 7.97
CA LYS A 113 3.15 4.71 8.85
C LYS A 113 3.15 3.43 9.71
N PRO A 114 3.05 3.55 11.05
CA PRO A 114 3.00 2.37 11.90
C PRO A 114 1.73 1.56 11.64
N GLY A 115 1.85 0.23 11.70
CA GLY A 115 0.71 -0.67 11.74
C GLY A 115 0.27 -0.95 13.17
N SER A 116 -0.71 -1.84 13.35
CA SER A 116 -1.15 -2.29 14.68
C SER A 116 -0.11 -3.16 15.41
N SER A 117 0.85 -3.71 14.67
CA SER A 117 2.02 -4.45 15.18
C SER A 117 3.31 -3.79 14.66
N PRO A 118 3.78 -2.67 15.28
CA PRO A 118 4.89 -1.87 14.77
C PRO A 118 6.25 -2.59 14.75
N GLU A 119 6.38 -3.69 15.50
CA GLU A 119 7.55 -4.55 15.57
C GLU A 119 7.75 -5.46 14.35
N LEU A 120 6.71 -5.61 13.50
CA LEU A 120 6.80 -6.43 12.31
C LEU A 120 7.57 -5.72 11.18
N PRO A 121 8.18 -6.48 10.25
CA PRO A 121 8.77 -5.90 9.06
C PRO A 121 7.75 -5.08 8.27
N SER A 122 8.16 -3.90 7.79
CA SER A 122 7.33 -3.06 6.94
C SER A 122 7.01 -3.75 5.61
N ILE A 123 5.80 -3.53 5.10
CA ILE A 123 5.49 -3.78 3.69
C ILE A 123 5.81 -2.49 2.93
N MET A 124 6.77 -2.57 2.00
CA MET A 124 7.22 -1.44 1.20
C MET A 124 6.52 -1.42 -0.16
N LEU A 125 6.06 -0.24 -0.56
CA LEU A 125 5.52 0.06 -1.89
C LEU A 125 6.29 1.24 -2.47
N GLY A 126 6.45 1.29 -3.79
CA GLY A 126 7.11 2.42 -4.41
C GLY A 126 7.79 2.10 -5.73
N SER A 127 8.47 3.10 -6.26
CA SER A 127 9.24 3.05 -7.51
C SER A 127 10.13 4.30 -7.57
N HIS A 128 10.20 4.99 -8.70
CA HIS A 128 10.88 6.28 -8.85
C HIS A 128 9.94 7.31 -9.51
N ILE A 129 10.34 8.58 -9.48
CA ILE A 129 9.61 9.66 -10.19
C ILE A 129 10.52 10.52 -11.07
N ASP A 130 11.84 10.32 -11.02
CA ASP A 130 12.74 10.93 -12.00
C ASP A 130 12.44 10.38 -13.39
N SER A 131 12.80 11.15 -14.41
CA SER A 131 12.60 10.80 -15.80
C SER A 131 13.81 11.22 -16.63
N VAL A 132 14.07 10.47 -17.71
CA VAL A 132 15.02 10.89 -18.75
C VAL A 132 14.55 12.18 -19.43
N PRO A 133 15.45 12.97 -20.06
CA PRO A 133 15.04 14.12 -20.86
C PRO A 133 14.06 13.74 -21.97
N GLY A 134 12.95 14.47 -22.09
CA GLY A 134 11.86 14.17 -23.01
C GLY A 134 11.09 12.89 -22.66
N GLY A 135 11.18 12.41 -21.42
CA GLY A 135 10.54 11.19 -20.96
C GLY A 135 9.01 11.29 -20.87
N GLY A 136 8.37 10.15 -20.61
CA GLY A 136 6.92 10.03 -20.47
C GLY A 136 6.44 10.07 -19.02
N ASN A 137 5.12 10.14 -18.85
CA ASN A 137 4.47 10.28 -17.53
C ASN A 137 4.18 8.95 -16.80
N TYR A 138 4.78 7.82 -17.22
CA TYR A 138 4.33 6.49 -16.75
C TYR A 138 5.45 5.60 -16.20
N ASP A 139 6.64 5.65 -16.79
CA ASP A 139 7.77 4.85 -16.33
C ASP A 139 8.22 5.30 -14.94
N GLY A 140 8.29 4.34 -14.00
CA GLY A 140 8.40 4.54 -12.55
C GLY A 140 7.18 5.17 -11.87
N GLN A 141 6.67 6.23 -12.48
CA GLN A 141 5.71 7.17 -11.92
C GLN A 141 4.37 6.50 -11.59
N VAL A 142 3.91 5.54 -12.40
CA VAL A 142 2.70 4.74 -12.08
C VAL A 142 2.87 3.97 -10.78
N GLY A 143 4.05 3.36 -10.54
CA GLY A 143 4.30 2.61 -9.32
C GLY A 143 4.32 3.51 -8.08
N SER A 144 5.01 4.65 -8.20
CA SER A 144 5.10 5.68 -7.15
C SER A 144 3.75 6.29 -6.80
N MET A 145 2.97 6.68 -7.80
CA MET A 145 1.65 7.28 -7.61
C MET A 145 0.59 6.26 -7.20
N GLY A 146 0.70 5.01 -7.65
CA GLY A 146 -0.12 3.91 -7.16
C GLY A 146 0.14 3.64 -5.67
N ALA A 147 1.39 3.69 -5.22
CA ALA A 147 1.75 3.56 -3.81
C ALA A 147 1.16 4.70 -2.95
N LEU A 148 1.19 5.94 -3.45
CA LEU A 148 0.52 7.07 -2.82
C LEU A 148 -1.01 6.90 -2.78
N GLU A 149 -1.62 6.37 -3.84
CA GLU A 149 -3.07 6.16 -3.86
C GLU A 149 -3.49 5.07 -2.88
N VAL A 150 -2.69 4.01 -2.70
CA VAL A 150 -2.89 3.04 -1.61
C VAL A 150 -2.82 3.74 -0.25
N ALA A 151 -1.82 4.59 -0.02
CA ALA A 151 -1.70 5.34 1.23
C ALA A 151 -2.92 6.22 1.51
N ALA A 152 -3.40 6.96 0.49
CA ALA A 152 -4.58 7.81 0.60
C ALA A 152 -5.86 7.01 0.82
N THR A 153 -6.07 5.92 0.08
CA THR A 153 -7.25 5.04 0.21
C THR A 153 -7.35 4.46 1.62
N LEU A 154 -6.22 4.00 2.18
CA LEU A 154 -6.17 3.49 3.55
C LEU A 154 -6.43 4.60 4.58
N ALA A 155 -5.97 5.82 4.32
CA ALA A 155 -6.24 6.96 5.19
C ALA A 155 -7.73 7.35 5.18
N ASP A 156 -8.35 7.44 4.00
CA ASP A 156 -9.77 7.76 3.83
C ASP A 156 -10.68 6.74 4.53
N ALA A 157 -10.31 5.45 4.44
CA ALA A 157 -11.02 4.36 5.10
C ALA A 157 -10.70 4.23 6.60
N ALA A 158 -9.86 5.11 7.16
CA ALA A 158 -9.31 5.02 8.51
C ALA A 158 -8.74 3.61 8.84
N TYR A 159 -8.18 2.95 7.83
CA TYR A 159 -7.70 1.58 7.93
C TYR A 159 -6.28 1.51 8.49
N THR A 160 -6.09 0.66 9.49
CA THR A 160 -4.76 0.38 10.06
C THR A 160 -4.31 -1.02 9.66
N THR A 161 -3.24 -1.10 8.89
CA THR A 161 -2.61 -2.37 8.52
C THR A 161 -1.98 -3.06 9.73
N ARG A 162 -1.84 -4.39 9.68
CA ARG A 162 -1.10 -5.14 10.71
C ARG A 162 0.38 -4.79 10.70
N HIS A 163 1.02 -4.86 9.54
CA HIS A 163 2.41 -4.47 9.35
C HIS A 163 2.50 -2.94 9.18
N PRO A 164 3.62 -2.31 9.57
CA PRO A 164 3.92 -0.97 9.11
C PRO A 164 3.91 -0.89 7.58
N LEU A 165 3.51 0.25 7.04
CA LEU A 165 3.66 0.55 5.62
C LEU A 165 4.78 1.55 5.41
N GLU A 166 5.52 1.34 4.33
CA GLU A 166 6.60 2.20 3.89
C GLU A 166 6.40 2.54 2.42
N ILE A 167 6.36 3.82 2.09
CA ILE A 167 6.36 4.31 0.71
C ILE A 167 7.75 4.82 0.42
N SER A 168 8.42 4.25 -0.58
CA SER A 168 9.79 4.61 -0.95
C SER A 168 9.86 5.07 -2.40
N ILE A 169 10.36 6.28 -2.61
CA ILE A 169 10.61 6.85 -3.94
C ILE A 169 12.12 6.92 -4.13
N PHE A 170 12.63 6.01 -4.95
CA PHE A 170 14.05 5.86 -5.19
C PHE A 170 14.58 7.01 -6.03
N SER A 171 15.73 7.54 -5.62
CA SER A 171 16.43 8.57 -6.37
C SER A 171 17.21 7.97 -7.54
N ASN A 172 17.22 8.72 -8.66
CA ASN A 172 18.09 8.47 -9.81
C ASN A 172 18.03 7.03 -10.34
N GLU A 173 16.81 6.51 -10.56
CA GLU A 173 16.64 5.16 -11.12
C GLU A 173 17.16 5.12 -12.56
N GLU A 174 16.75 6.11 -13.37
CA GLU A 174 17.08 6.24 -14.79
C GLU A 174 18.58 6.46 -15.02
N GLY A 175 19.23 7.17 -14.09
CA GLY A 175 20.64 7.57 -14.19
C GLY A 175 21.64 6.59 -13.56
N GLY A 176 21.19 5.47 -12.98
CA GLY A 176 22.12 4.47 -12.42
C GLY A 176 21.68 3.76 -11.15
N LYS A 177 20.42 3.94 -10.72
CA LYS A 177 19.82 3.22 -9.57
C LYS A 177 20.50 3.52 -8.25
N THR A 178 21.02 4.75 -8.09
CA THR A 178 21.76 5.17 -6.90
C THR A 178 20.93 4.95 -5.63
N GLY A 179 19.67 5.37 -5.64
CA GLY A 179 18.77 5.28 -4.50
C GLY A 179 18.51 3.85 -4.04
N SER A 180 18.12 2.96 -4.95
CA SER A 180 17.81 1.57 -4.62
C SER A 180 19.05 0.73 -4.30
N ARG A 181 20.22 1.08 -4.84
CA ARG A 181 21.48 0.44 -4.45
C ARG A 181 21.88 0.80 -3.02
N ALA A 182 21.80 2.08 -2.66
CA ALA A 182 22.08 2.53 -1.30
C ALA A 182 21.11 1.92 -0.28
N TRP A 183 19.85 1.71 -0.68
CA TRP A 183 18.84 1.08 0.17
C TRP A 183 19.20 -0.32 0.66
N LEU A 184 19.89 -1.12 -0.16
CA LEU A 184 20.31 -2.48 0.19
C LEU A 184 21.35 -2.51 1.32
N GLU A 185 21.96 -1.38 1.63
CA GLU A 185 23.01 -1.23 2.63
C GLU A 185 22.49 -0.64 3.95
N ARG A 186 21.16 -0.45 4.09
CA ARG A 186 20.51 0.13 5.28
C ARG A 186 20.35 -0.84 6.46
#